data_AF-A0A2N2Y469-F1
#
_entry.id   AF-A0A2N2Y469-F1
#
_cell.length_a   1.000
_cell.length_b   1.000
_cell.length_c   1.000
_cell.angle_alpha   90.00
_cell.angle_beta   90.00
_cell.angle_gamma   90.00
#
_symmetry.space_group_name_H-M   'P 1'
#
loop_
_entity.id
_entity.type
_entity.pdbx_description
1 polymer ?
#
loop_
_entity_poly.entity_id
_entity_poly.type
_entity_poly.pdbx_seq_one_letter_code
_entity_poly.pdbx_strand_id
1 'polypeptide(L)'
;VTIAMVREGDELVAYLPAQPPAGKLEYFVELSNQGQTVQLVKDAIVIRYKGRVPPFILIPHIFFMFFAMLFSLRTGIEAFVKGPYLLKYTILTTIFLIIGGGMLGPVVQKYAFGAYWTGWPFGHDLTDNKTLIALLGWVIAWNRIRKNPANRGWAIAAAIILIAVYLIPHSVLGSELDYGNGQVITGKR
;
A
#
# COMPACT_ATOMS: atom_id res chain seq x y z
N VAL A 1 -25.74 -4.26 11.93
CA VAL A 1 -27.04 -4.57 11.30
C VAL A 1 -27.15 -6.08 11.23
N THR A 2 -28.24 -6.66 11.72
CA THR A 2 -28.47 -8.10 11.60
C THR A 2 -29.24 -8.37 10.32
N ILE A 3 -28.71 -9.23 9.46
CA ILE A 3 -29.36 -9.63 8.21
C ILE A 3 -29.83 -11.07 8.41
N ALA A 4 -31.14 -11.28 8.28
CA ALA A 4 -31.70 -12.62 8.34
C ALA A 4 -31.26 -13.43 7.11
N MET A 5 -30.73 -14.63 7.35
CA MET A 5 -30.46 -15.59 6.29
C MET A 5 -31.76 -16.19 5.79
N VAL A 6 -31.90 -16.30 4.47
CA VAL A 6 -33.02 -16.95 3.79
C VAL A 6 -32.61 -18.36 3.41
N ARG A 7 -33.49 -19.34 3.64
CA ARG A 7 -33.24 -20.72 3.24
C ARG A 7 -33.53 -20.87 1.74
N GLU A 8 -32.51 -21.26 0.98
CA GLU A 8 -32.62 -21.58 -0.44
C GLU A 8 -32.21 -23.06 -0.62
N GLY A 9 -33.20 -23.95 -0.58
CA GLY A 9 -32.97 -25.40 -0.58
C GLY A 9 -32.21 -25.86 0.68
N ASP A 10 -31.04 -26.46 0.46
CA ASP A 10 -30.16 -26.96 1.51
C ASP A 10 -29.23 -25.88 2.09
N GLU A 11 -29.22 -24.67 1.51
CA GLU A 11 -28.33 -23.57 1.90
C GLU A 11 -29.07 -22.48 2.70
N LEU A 12 -28.33 -21.79 3.58
CA LEU A 12 -28.75 -20.55 4.23
C LEU A 12 -27.95 -19.40 3.63
N VAL A 13 -28.63 -18.49 2.93
CA VAL A 13 -28.03 -17.42 2.15
C VAL A 13 -28.38 -16.07 2.75
N ALA A 14 -27.38 -15.20 2.92
CA ALA A 14 -27.58 -13.78 3.23
C ALA A 14 -26.74 -12.92 2.28
N TYR A 15 -27.34 -11.84 1.79
CA TYR A 15 -26.67 -10.89 0.93
C TYR A 15 -26.13 -9.73 1.77
N LEU A 16 -24.81 -9.54 1.72
CA LEU A 16 -24.17 -8.40 2.37
C LEU A 16 -24.39 -7.13 1.54
N PRO A 17 -24.59 -5.96 2.18
CA PRO A 17 -24.80 -4.71 1.46
C PRO A 17 -23.55 -4.36 0.66
N ALA A 18 -23.74 -3.96 -0.60
CA ALA A 18 -22.64 -3.43 -1.41
C ALA A 18 -22.02 -2.20 -0.72
N GLN A 19 -20.69 -2.12 -0.76
CA GLN A 19 -19.94 -1.02 -0.16
C GLN A 19 -19.16 -0.24 -1.22
N PRO A 20 -18.95 1.07 -1.02
CA PRO A 20 -18.05 1.84 -1.86
C PRO A 20 -16.59 1.34 -1.73
N PRO A 21 -15.70 1.68 -2.69
CA PRO A 21 -14.27 1.43 -2.57
C PRO A 21 -13.71 1.94 -1.22
N ALA A 22 -12.79 1.18 -0.61
CA ALA A 22 -12.32 1.32 0.78
C ALA A 22 -13.33 0.92 1.88
N GLY A 23 -14.51 0.42 1.53
CA GLY A 23 -15.49 -0.07 2.49
C GLY A 23 -14.97 -1.31 3.21
N LYS A 24 -15.27 -1.41 4.50
CA LYS A 24 -14.90 -2.54 5.36
C LYS A 24 -16.17 -3.09 6.01
N LEU A 25 -16.53 -4.33 5.70
CA LEU A 25 -17.59 -5.03 6.40
C LEU A 25 -16.99 -6.05 7.35
N GLU A 26 -17.32 -5.93 8.62
CA GLU A 26 -17.03 -6.95 9.62
C GLU A 26 -18.33 -7.67 9.92
N TYR A 27 -18.34 -9.00 9.78
CA TYR A 27 -19.52 -9.82 10.03
C TYR A 27 -19.15 -11.11 10.75
N PHE A 28 -20.11 -11.65 11.48
CA PHE A 28 -20.08 -12.99 12.05
C PHE A 28 -21.43 -13.64 11.78
N VAL A 29 -21.46 -14.98 11.80
CA VAL A 29 -22.68 -15.74 11.54
C VAL A 29 -23.13 -16.40 12.83
N GLU A 30 -24.37 -16.12 13.22
CA GLU A 30 -25.05 -16.76 14.35
C GLU A 30 -26.19 -17.63 13.83
N LEU A 31 -26.25 -18.86 14.34
CA LEU A 31 -27.38 -19.75 14.16
C LEU A 31 -28.17 -19.82 15.47
N SER A 32 -29.48 -19.64 15.39
CA SER A 32 -30.37 -19.84 16.54
C SER A 32 -31.29 -21.02 16.29
N ASN A 33 -31.36 -21.95 17.24
CA ASN A 33 -32.29 -23.07 17.23
C ASN A 33 -32.84 -23.30 18.64
N GLN A 34 -34.17 -23.33 18.79
CA GLN A 34 -34.85 -23.60 20.07
C GLN A 34 -34.34 -22.77 21.27
N GLY A 35 -34.00 -21.50 21.04
CA GLY A 35 -33.52 -20.59 22.09
C GLY A 35 -32.02 -20.73 22.42
N GLN A 36 -31.30 -21.63 21.77
CA GLN A 36 -29.83 -21.68 21.81
C GLN A 36 -29.25 -20.98 20.60
N THR A 37 -28.32 -20.05 20.83
CA THR A 37 -27.60 -19.33 19.77
C THR A 37 -26.16 -19.82 19.75
N VAL A 38 -25.70 -20.27 18.58
CA VAL A 38 -24.32 -20.71 18.35
C VAL A 38 -23.70 -19.79 17.31
N GLN A 39 -22.60 -19.13 17.70
CA GLN A 39 -21.77 -18.38 16.77
C GLN A 39 -20.88 -19.36 16.01
N LEU A 40 -20.98 -19.38 14.68
CA LEU A 40 -20.21 -20.31 13.84
C LEU A 40 -18.72 -19.96 13.78
N VAL A 41 -18.39 -18.67 13.96
CA VAL A 41 -17.02 -18.17 13.92
C VAL A 41 -16.81 -17.27 15.13
N LYS A 42 -15.77 -17.56 15.93
CA LYS A 42 -15.43 -16.78 17.13
C LYS A 42 -14.87 -15.40 16.80
N ASP A 43 -14.18 -15.28 15.67
CA ASP A 43 -13.56 -14.03 15.22
C ASP A 43 -14.37 -13.42 14.08
N ALA A 44 -14.56 -12.10 14.11
CA ALA A 44 -15.27 -11.39 13.05
C ALA A 44 -14.50 -11.50 11.72
N ILE A 45 -15.21 -11.87 10.65
CA ILE A 45 -14.65 -11.93 9.30
C ILE A 45 -14.73 -10.53 8.70
N VAL A 46 -13.59 -10.05 8.21
CA VAL A 46 -13.45 -8.71 7.63
C VAL A 46 -13.33 -8.79 6.11
N ILE A 47 -14.27 -8.18 5.39
CA ILE A 47 -14.23 -8.00 3.93
C ILE A 47 -13.86 -6.54 3.63
N ARG A 48 -12.85 -6.34 2.77
CA ARG A 48 -12.47 -5.00 2.28
C ARG A 48 -12.78 -4.86 0.79
N TYR A 49 -13.56 -3.84 0.44
CA TYR A 49 -13.96 -3.56 -0.93
C TYR A 49 -12.91 -2.69 -1.62
N LYS A 50 -12.33 -3.19 -2.72
CA LYS A 50 -11.38 -2.45 -3.55
C LYS A 50 -12.06 -1.99 -4.83
N GLY A 51 -11.89 -0.72 -5.17
CA GLY A 51 -12.32 -0.18 -6.46
C GLY A 51 -11.51 -0.79 -7.62
N ARG A 52 -12.10 -0.77 -8.82
CA ARG A 52 -11.42 -1.24 -10.03
C ARG A 52 -10.37 -0.22 -10.47
N VAL A 53 -9.10 -0.60 -10.40
CA VAL A 53 -8.00 0.22 -10.92
C VAL A 53 -7.85 -0.03 -12.43
N PRO A 54 -7.89 1.01 -13.27
CA PRO A 54 -7.71 0.82 -14.71
C PRO A 54 -6.33 0.22 -15.05
N PRO A 55 -6.26 -0.78 -15.95
CA PRO A 55 -4.99 -1.42 -16.31
C PRO A 55 -3.95 -0.45 -16.88
N PHE A 56 -4.39 0.57 -17.62
CA PHE A 56 -3.48 1.58 -18.20
C PHE A 56 -2.81 2.47 -17.14
N ILE A 57 -3.23 2.42 -15.87
CA ILE A 57 -2.59 3.11 -14.74
C ILE A 57 -1.78 2.11 -13.93
N LEU A 58 -2.36 0.94 -13.66
CA LEU A 58 -1.73 -0.10 -12.86
C LEU A 58 -0.47 -0.66 -13.52
N ILE A 59 -0.52 -0.91 -14.84
CA ILE A 59 0.63 -1.47 -15.58
C ILE A 59 1.82 -0.49 -15.55
N PRO A 60 1.68 0.80 -15.91
CA PRO A 60 2.77 1.76 -15.74
C PRO A 60 3.26 1.87 -14.30
N HIS A 61 2.35 1.88 -13.31
CA HIS A 61 2.74 1.95 -11.90
C HIS A 61 3.68 0.79 -11.51
N ILE A 62 3.27 -0.45 -11.81
CA ILE A 62 4.07 -1.65 -11.52
C ILE A 62 5.40 -1.59 -12.27
N PHE A 63 5.39 -1.18 -13.55
CA PHE A 63 6.60 -1.02 -14.34
C PHE A 63 7.58 -0.06 -13.65
N PHE A 64 7.16 1.16 -13.31
CA PHE A 64 8.04 2.15 -12.68
C PHE A 64 8.55 1.69 -11.31
N MET A 65 7.70 1.06 -10.50
CA MET A 65 8.08 0.53 -9.19
C MET A 65 9.09 -0.61 -9.30
N PHE A 66 8.89 -1.54 -10.24
CA PHE A 66 9.81 -2.66 -10.46
C PHE A 66 11.19 -2.17 -10.91
N PHE A 67 11.23 -1.25 -11.87
CA PHE A 67 12.49 -0.69 -12.35
C PHE A 67 13.17 0.22 -11.30
N ALA A 68 12.41 0.93 -10.46
CA ALA A 68 12.96 1.65 -9.31
C ALA A 68 13.68 0.69 -8.36
N MET A 69 13.07 -0.46 -8.04
CA MET A 69 13.71 -1.48 -7.20
C MET A 69 14.96 -2.08 -7.86
N LEU A 70 14.88 -2.40 -9.15
CA LEU A 70 16.02 -2.95 -9.91
C LEU A 70 17.21 -1.99 -9.93
N PHE A 71 16.97 -0.72 -10.26
CA PHE A 71 18.02 0.29 -10.26
C PHE A 71 18.53 0.61 -8.86
N SER A 72 17.69 0.55 -7.83
CA SER A 72 18.11 0.68 -6.43
C SER A 72 19.14 -0.39 -6.06
N LEU A 73 18.84 -1.66 -6.36
CA LEU A 73 19.76 -2.77 -6.10
C LEU A 73 21.07 -2.59 -6.86
N ARG A 74 20.99 -2.23 -8.16
CA ARG A 74 22.18 -1.95 -8.96
C ARG A 74 23.00 -0.79 -8.40
N THR A 75 22.35 0.27 -7.94
CA THR A 75 23.01 1.43 -7.32
C THR A 75 23.70 1.04 -6.02
N GLY A 76 23.06 0.20 -5.19
CA GLY A 76 23.66 -0.31 -3.95
C GLY A 76 24.92 -1.14 -4.22
N ILE A 77 24.89 -2.02 -5.21
CA ILE A 77 26.07 -2.79 -5.65
C ILE A 77 27.15 -1.84 -6.18
N GLU A 78 26.79 -0.91 -7.07
CA GLU A 78 27.71 0.07 -7.66
C GLU A 78 28.41 0.93 -6.59
N ALA A 79 27.67 1.31 -5.53
CA ALA A 79 28.21 2.04 -4.38
C ALA A 79 29.24 1.21 -3.62
N PHE A 80 29.02 -0.10 -3.47
CA PHE A 80 29.92 -1.03 -2.78
C PHE A 80 31.20 -1.30 -3.59
N VAL A 81 31.06 -1.59 -4.89
CA VAL A 81 32.21 -1.87 -5.79
C VAL A 81 32.92 -0.62 -6.30
N LYS A 82 32.52 0.58 -5.82
CA LYS A 82 33.12 1.87 -6.20
C LYS A 82 33.04 2.17 -7.69
N GLY A 83 31.97 1.72 -8.35
CA GLY A 83 31.82 1.81 -9.80
C GLY A 83 31.61 3.24 -10.33
N PRO A 84 31.90 3.48 -11.61
CA PRO A 84 31.88 4.81 -12.21
C PRO A 84 30.45 5.34 -12.47
N TYR A 85 29.43 4.48 -12.47
CA TYR A 85 28.06 4.84 -12.89
C TYR A 85 27.11 5.14 -11.73
N LEU A 86 27.64 5.32 -10.51
CA LEU A 86 26.85 5.54 -9.30
C LEU A 86 25.81 6.66 -9.44
N LEU A 87 26.23 7.82 -9.96
CA LEU A 87 25.33 8.98 -10.12
C LEU A 87 24.22 8.68 -11.13
N LYS A 88 24.53 7.99 -12.24
CA LYS A 88 23.56 7.63 -13.28
C LYS A 88 22.46 6.73 -12.72
N TYR A 89 22.84 5.67 -12.00
CA TYR A 89 21.86 4.75 -11.41
C TYR A 89 21.08 5.38 -10.26
N THR A 90 21.72 6.29 -9.50
CA THR A 90 21.01 7.06 -8.47
C THR A 90 19.92 7.92 -9.09
N ILE A 91 20.21 8.65 -10.17
CA ILE A 91 19.23 9.47 -10.89
C ILE A 91 18.10 8.62 -11.44
N LEU A 92 18.42 7.49 -12.10
CA LEU A 92 17.41 6.59 -12.66
C LEU A 92 16.49 6.05 -11.55
N THR A 93 17.04 5.58 -10.45
CA THR A 93 16.26 5.10 -9.30
C THR A 93 15.33 6.19 -8.77
N THR A 94 15.84 7.40 -8.54
CA THR A 94 15.05 8.52 -8.01
C THR A 94 13.91 8.90 -8.97
N ILE A 95 14.16 9.01 -10.27
CA ILE A 95 13.14 9.36 -11.27
C ILE A 95 12.04 8.29 -11.31
N PHE A 96 12.43 7.02 -11.41
CA PHE A 96 11.47 5.92 -11.46
C PHE A 96 10.64 5.82 -10.19
N LEU A 97 11.23 6.05 -9.02
CA LEU A 97 10.52 6.06 -7.75
C LEU A 97 9.56 7.24 -7.63
N ILE A 98 9.93 8.43 -8.13
CA ILE A 98 9.03 9.60 -8.18
C ILE A 98 7.82 9.31 -9.06
N ILE A 99 8.03 8.76 -10.25
CA ILE A 99 6.92 8.47 -11.17
C ILE A 99 6.06 7.33 -10.63
N GLY A 100 6.68 6.20 -10.25
CA GLY A 100 5.98 5.01 -9.78
C GLY A 100 5.32 5.20 -8.42
N GLY A 101 6.10 5.59 -7.41
CA GLY A 101 5.64 5.71 -6.03
C GLY A 101 5.01 7.07 -5.71
N GLY A 102 5.59 8.16 -6.20
CA GLY A 102 5.15 9.52 -5.86
C GLY A 102 3.97 10.04 -6.68
N MET A 103 3.86 9.65 -7.96
CA MET A 103 2.78 10.11 -8.85
C MET A 103 1.74 9.03 -9.07
N LEU A 104 2.14 7.87 -9.60
CA LEU A 104 1.21 6.80 -9.96
C LEU A 104 0.67 6.06 -8.73
N GLY A 105 1.43 5.96 -7.64
CA GLY A 105 0.97 5.38 -6.37
C GLY A 105 -0.30 6.04 -5.83
N PRO A 106 -0.29 7.37 -5.59
CA PRO A 106 -1.48 8.13 -5.20
C PRO A 106 -2.67 7.97 -6.14
N VAL A 107 -2.41 7.88 -7.45
CA VAL A 107 -3.47 7.69 -8.44
C VAL A 107 -4.08 6.30 -8.30
N VAL A 108 -3.27 5.24 -8.21
CA VAL A 108 -3.74 3.86 -7.97
C VAL A 108 -4.53 3.80 -6.66
N GLN A 109 -4.06 4.49 -5.62
CA GLN A 109 -4.74 4.57 -4.33
C GLN A 109 -6.11 5.22 -4.42
N LYS A 110 -6.24 6.31 -5.19
CA LYS A 110 -7.55 6.92 -5.44
C LYS A 110 -8.51 5.96 -6.12
N TYR A 111 -8.06 5.23 -7.14
CA TYR A 111 -8.95 4.26 -7.81
C TYR A 111 -9.33 3.09 -6.91
N ALA A 112 -8.41 2.64 -6.05
CA ALA A 112 -8.65 1.52 -5.15
C ALA A 112 -9.49 1.88 -3.91
N PHE A 113 -9.30 3.09 -3.36
CA PHE A 113 -9.77 3.47 -2.04
C PHE A 113 -10.44 4.86 -1.96
N GLY A 114 -10.53 5.59 -3.08
CA GLY A 114 -11.21 6.89 -3.13
C GLY A 114 -10.38 8.10 -2.67
N ALA A 115 -9.20 7.89 -2.07
CA ALA A 115 -8.31 8.95 -1.61
C ALA A 115 -6.97 8.95 -2.37
N TYR A 116 -6.45 10.13 -2.72
CA TYR A 116 -5.14 10.25 -3.38
C TYR A 116 -3.98 9.96 -2.44
N TRP A 117 -4.07 10.39 -1.18
CA TRP A 117 -3.00 10.25 -0.20
C TRP A 117 -3.62 10.23 1.19
N THR A 118 -3.31 9.19 1.96
CA THR A 118 -3.74 8.99 3.34
C THR A 118 -2.55 8.94 4.31
N GLY A 119 -1.33 9.17 3.83
CA GLY A 119 -0.12 9.35 4.63
C GLY A 119 0.10 10.78 5.14
N TRP A 120 1.21 10.99 5.85
CA TRP A 120 1.62 12.27 6.38
C TRP A 120 1.84 13.29 5.23
N PRO A 121 1.44 14.57 5.37
CA PRO A 121 0.93 15.23 6.59
C PRO A 121 -0.58 15.12 6.79
N PHE A 122 -1.33 14.54 5.85
CA PHE A 122 -2.80 14.56 5.85
C PHE A 122 -3.45 13.34 6.53
N GLY A 123 -2.67 12.29 6.81
CA GLY A 123 -3.12 11.10 7.53
C GLY A 123 -1.96 10.25 8.07
N HIS A 124 -2.26 9.00 8.45
CA HIS A 124 -1.32 8.10 9.11
C HIS A 124 -1.15 6.75 8.39
N ASP A 125 -1.54 6.65 7.12
CA ASP A 125 -1.41 5.41 6.34
C ASP A 125 0.06 5.00 6.23
N LEU A 126 0.34 3.78 6.69
CA LEU A 126 1.68 3.23 6.72
C LEU A 126 2.24 3.05 5.30
N THR A 127 1.38 2.75 4.32
CA THR A 127 1.79 2.48 2.94
C THR A 127 2.33 3.74 2.26
N ASP A 128 1.62 4.84 2.44
CA ASP A 128 2.04 6.15 1.93
C ASP A 128 3.27 6.68 2.66
N ASN A 129 3.31 6.53 3.99
CA ASN A 129 4.45 6.98 4.80
C ASN A 129 5.74 6.24 4.43
N LYS A 130 5.68 4.93 4.20
CA LYS A 130 6.83 4.15 3.73
C LYS A 130 7.31 4.63 2.36
N THR A 131 6.39 4.85 1.44
CA THR A 131 6.71 5.33 0.09
C THR A 131 7.35 6.71 0.14
N LEU A 132 6.85 7.60 1.01
CA LEU A 132 7.42 8.92 1.26
C LEU A 132 8.84 8.83 1.86
N ILE A 133 9.06 7.97 2.85
CA ILE A 133 10.39 7.77 3.45
C ILE A 133 11.39 7.28 2.39
N ALA A 134 10.99 6.32 1.55
CA ALA A 134 11.82 5.84 0.46
C ALA A 134 12.14 6.96 -0.55
N LEU A 135 11.12 7.74 -0.96
CA LEU A 135 11.29 8.89 -1.85
C LEU A 135 12.27 9.93 -1.31
N LEU A 136 12.08 10.35 -0.06
CA LEU A 136 12.95 11.32 0.60
C LEU A 136 14.38 10.78 0.72
N GLY A 137 14.55 9.52 1.10
CA GLY A 137 15.85 8.86 1.15
C GLY A 137 16.59 8.91 -0.19
N TRP A 138 15.90 8.62 -1.29
CA TRP A 138 16.46 8.66 -2.65
C TRP A 138 16.74 10.08 -3.16
N VAL A 139 15.89 11.06 -2.83
CA VAL A 139 16.12 12.47 -3.18
C VAL A 139 17.34 13.02 -2.42
N ILE A 140 17.49 12.68 -1.13
CA ILE A 140 18.66 13.06 -0.33
C ILE A 140 19.92 12.38 -0.87
N ALA A 141 19.87 11.09 -1.17
CA ALA A 141 21.00 10.36 -1.75
C ALA A 141 21.45 10.97 -3.09
N TRP A 142 20.49 11.27 -3.97
CA TRP A 142 20.78 11.96 -5.23
C TRP A 142 21.45 13.31 -5.01
N ASN A 143 20.91 14.17 -4.15
CA ASN A 143 21.48 15.48 -3.86
C ASN A 143 22.91 15.39 -3.27
N ARG A 144 23.18 14.41 -2.40
CA ARG A 144 24.50 14.21 -1.80
C ARG A 144 25.53 13.68 -2.78
N ILE A 145 25.14 12.72 -3.63
CA ILE A 145 26.03 12.10 -4.63
C ILE A 145 26.31 13.06 -5.79
N ARG A 146 25.31 13.86 -6.19
CA ARG A 146 25.48 14.92 -7.20
C ARG A 146 26.52 15.96 -6.77
N LYS A 147 26.56 16.33 -5.49
CA LYS A 147 27.53 17.30 -4.95
C LYS A 147 28.91 16.70 -4.73
N ASN A 148 28.99 15.45 -4.26
CA ASN A 148 30.26 14.76 -4.08
C ASN A 148 30.07 13.25 -4.28
N PRO A 149 30.60 12.68 -5.38
CA PRO A 149 30.50 11.23 -5.66
C PRO A 149 31.17 10.32 -4.62
N ALA A 150 31.98 10.85 -3.70
CA ALA A 150 32.53 10.09 -2.57
C ALA A 150 31.48 9.76 -1.50
N ASN A 151 30.32 10.43 -1.50
CA ASN A 151 29.21 10.24 -0.55
C ASN A 151 28.39 8.96 -0.82
N ARG A 152 29.05 7.86 -1.16
CA ARG A 152 28.42 6.60 -1.61
C ARG A 152 27.57 5.93 -0.53
N GLY A 153 27.89 6.19 0.74
CA GLY A 153 27.12 5.68 1.89
C GLY A 153 25.65 6.09 1.85
N TRP A 154 25.31 7.23 1.24
CA TRP A 154 23.91 7.65 1.08
C TRP A 154 23.13 6.79 0.10
N ALA A 155 23.75 6.31 -0.99
CA ALA A 155 23.11 5.36 -1.90
C ALA A 155 22.86 4.02 -1.23
N ILE A 156 23.81 3.53 -0.42
CA ILE A 156 23.67 2.28 0.33
C ILE A 156 22.52 2.40 1.33
N ALA A 157 22.50 3.47 2.12
CA ALA A 157 21.42 3.72 3.07
C ALA A 157 20.05 3.81 2.37
N ALA A 158 19.94 4.55 1.26
CA ALA A 158 18.70 4.66 0.50
C ALA A 158 18.24 3.33 -0.12
N ALA A 159 19.17 2.50 -0.61
CA ALA A 159 18.86 1.17 -1.11
C ALA A 159 18.34 0.24 -0.01
N ILE A 160 18.97 0.27 1.18
CA ILE A 160 18.50 -0.48 2.35
C ILE A 160 17.11 -0.02 2.78
N ILE A 161 16.87 1.29 2.85
CA ILE A 161 15.56 1.85 3.19
C ILE A 161 14.51 1.36 2.20
N LEU A 162 14.79 1.41 0.89
CA LEU A 162 13.85 0.96 -0.12
C LEU A 162 13.55 -0.54 0.03
N ILE A 163 14.56 -1.39 0.20
CA ILE A 163 14.39 -2.83 0.42
C ILE A 163 13.56 -3.08 1.69
N ALA A 164 13.86 -2.38 2.79
CA ALA A 164 13.11 -2.50 4.04
C ALA A 164 11.63 -2.12 3.84
N VAL A 165 11.34 -1.07 3.09
CA VAL A 165 9.97 -0.66 2.74
C VAL A 165 9.22 -1.78 2.01
N TYR A 166 9.87 -2.45 1.05
CA TYR A 166 9.27 -3.56 0.31
C TYR A 166 9.16 -4.87 1.10
N LEU A 167 10.01 -5.09 2.11
CA LEU A 167 9.94 -6.27 2.98
C LEU A 167 8.78 -6.21 3.97
N ILE A 168 8.32 -5.01 4.36
CA ILE A 168 7.22 -4.88 5.31
C ILE A 168 5.88 -5.19 4.59
N PRO A 169 5.15 -6.26 4.98
CA PRO A 169 3.94 -6.68 4.27
C PRO A 169 2.91 -5.55 4.17
N HIS A 170 2.34 -5.37 2.98
CA HIS A 170 1.31 -4.36 2.68
C HIS A 170 -0.04 -4.63 3.37
N SER A 171 -0.20 -5.74 4.09
CA SER A 171 -1.48 -6.16 4.69
C SER A 171 -1.70 -5.70 6.13
N VAL A 172 -0.70 -5.10 6.78
CA VAL A 172 -0.77 -4.91 8.24
C VAL A 172 -1.54 -3.65 8.66
N LEU A 173 -1.51 -2.56 7.87
CA LEU A 173 -2.06 -1.25 8.25
C LEU A 173 -2.36 -0.36 7.02
N GLY A 174 -3.36 -0.71 6.21
CA GLY A 174 -3.80 0.13 5.06
C GLY A 174 -5.11 0.87 5.34
N SER A 175 -5.37 1.96 4.61
CA SER A 175 -6.61 2.78 4.65
C SER A 175 -7.94 1.99 4.74
N GLU A 176 -8.88 2.52 5.54
CA GLU A 176 -10.22 2.00 5.85
C GLU A 176 -11.26 3.14 5.79
N LEU A 177 -12.49 2.88 5.32
CA LEU A 177 -13.57 3.86 5.43
C LEU A 177 -14.11 3.96 6.86
N ASP A 178 -14.18 5.19 7.37
CA ASP A 178 -14.93 5.56 8.57
C ASP A 178 -16.41 5.73 8.23
N TYR A 179 -17.23 4.81 8.73
CA TYR A 179 -18.68 4.82 8.55
C TYR A 179 -19.39 5.95 9.31
N GLY A 180 -18.74 6.60 10.28
CA GLY A 180 -19.32 7.74 10.99
C GLY A 180 -19.29 9.03 10.19
N ASN A 181 -18.25 9.23 9.36
CA ASN A 181 -17.97 10.49 8.68
C ASN A 181 -17.92 10.38 7.15
N GLY A 182 -17.97 9.15 6.60
CA GLY A 182 -17.81 8.89 5.16
C GLY A 182 -16.40 9.16 4.63
N GLN A 183 -15.43 9.33 5.53
CA GLN A 183 -14.03 9.65 5.20
C GLN A 183 -13.16 8.40 5.28
N VAL A 184 -12.15 8.31 4.42
CA VAL A 184 -11.18 7.21 4.46
C VAL A 184 -10.15 7.53 5.55
N ILE A 185 -10.17 6.79 6.65
CA ILE A 185 -9.24 6.89 7.77
C ILE A 185 -8.22 5.74 7.74
N THR A 186 -7.21 5.76 8.60
CA THR A 186 -6.23 4.66 8.70
C THR A 186 -6.82 3.54 9.56
N GLY A 187 -6.79 2.30 9.04
CA GLY A 187 -7.26 1.14 9.79
C GLY A 187 -6.42 0.87 11.03
N LYS A 188 -7.04 0.98 12.21
CA LYS A 188 -6.50 0.44 13.46
C LYS A 188 -7.14 -0.93 13.68
N ARG A 189 -6.29 -1.94 13.82
CA ARG A 189 -6.70 -3.27 14.27
C ARG A 189 -7.14 -3.22 15.72
#